data_AF-A0A383DDP2-F1
#
_entry.id   AF-A0A383DDP2-F1
#
_cell.length_a   1.000
_cell.length_b   1.000
_cell.length_c   1.000
_cell.angle_alpha   90.00
_cell.angle_beta   90.00
_cell.angle_gamma   90.00
#
_symmetry.space_group_name_H-M   'P 1'
#
loop_
_entity.id
_entity.type
_entity.pdbx_description
1 polymer ?
#
loop_
_entity_poly.entity_id
_entity_poly.type
_entity_poly.pdbx_seq_one_letter_code
_entity_poly.pdbx_strand_id
1 'polypeptide(L)' 'MHKGFVLLNCDLGAEEFIVEELRKISQVSQAYVTFGAYDVIAEINTD' A
#
# COMPACT_ATOMS: atom_id res chain seq x y z
N MET A 1 -13.13 -9.70 11.67
CA MET A 1 -11.93 -8.85 11.60
C MET A 1 -10.83 -9.61 10.88
N HIS A 2 -10.69 -9.33 9.58
CA HIS A 2 -9.68 -9.93 8.73
C HIS A 2 -8.60 -8.89 8.42
N LYS A 3 -7.33 -9.34 8.44
CA LYS A 3 -6.18 -8.53 8.04
C LYS A 3 -5.58 -9.11 6.77
N GLY A 4 -5.30 -8.23 5.80
CA GLY A 4 -4.66 -8.56 4.54
C GLY A 4 -3.46 -7.66 4.26
N PHE A 5 -2.54 -8.16 3.44
CA PHE A 5 -1.41 -7.40 2.94
C PHE A 5 -1.41 -7.43 1.42
N VAL A 6 -1.25 -6.26 0.81
CA VAL A 6 -1.13 -6.11 -0.64
C VAL A 6 0.27 -5.61 -0.94
N LEU A 7 0.98 -6.34 -1.82
CA LEU A 7 2.30 -5.94 -2.31
C LEU A 7 2.15 -5.50 -3.77
N LEU A 8 2.74 -4.35 -4.09
CA LEU A 8 2.52 -3.64 -5.35
C LEU A 8 3.87 -3.32 -5.98
N ASN A 9 3.98 -3.49 -7.30
CA ASN A 9 4.98 -2.83 -8.11
C ASN A 9 4.30 -1.67 -8.84
N CYS A 10 5.02 -0.58 -9.07
CA CYS A 10 4.50 0.59 -9.75
C CYS A 10 5.47 1.14 -10.80
N ASP A 11 4.98 2.06 -11.62
CA ASP A 11 5.83 2.78 -12.56
C ASP A 11 6.84 3.65 -11.82
N LEU A 12 8.04 3.81 -12.41
CA LEU A 12 9.15 4.55 -11.81
C LEU A 12 8.73 5.98 -11.42
N GLY A 13 8.89 6.33 -10.15
CA GLY A 13 8.57 7.65 -9.61
C GLY A 13 7.11 7.81 -9.17
N ALA A 14 6.27 6.77 -9.27
CA ALA A 14 4.87 6.79 -8.83
C ALA A 14 4.67 6.30 -7.38
N GLU A 15 5.73 5.84 -6.71
CA GLU A 15 5.67 5.15 -5.41
C GLU A 15 4.99 6.03 -4.35
N GLU A 16 5.44 7.28 -4.22
CA GLU A 16 4.92 8.22 -3.22
C GLU A 16 3.45 8.59 -3.49
N PHE A 17 3.12 8.88 -4.75
CA PHE A 17 1.75 9.20 -5.17
C PHE A 17 0.79 8.05 -4.85
N ILE A 18 1.17 6.81 -5.16
CA ILE A 18 0.35 5.63 -4.88
C ILE A 18 0.14 5.45 -3.38
N VAL A 19 1.18 5.64 -2.56
CA VAL A 19 1.03 5.59 -1.09
C VAL A 19 0.04 6.66 -0.58
N GLU A 20 0.09 7.88 -1.13
CA GLU A 20 -0.85 8.94 -0.78
C GLU A 20 -2.30 8.59 -1.16
N GLU A 21 -2.53 8.02 -2.35
CA GLU A 21 -3.87 7.59 -2.76
C GLU A 21 -4.37 6.39 -1.94
N LEU A 22 -3.52 5.42 -1.64
CA LEU A 22 -3.88 4.26 -0.81
C LEU A 22 -4.34 4.70 0.58
N ARG A 23 -3.69 5.70 1.18
CA ARG A 23 -4.07 6.24 2.50
C ARG A 23 -5.44 6.91 2.53
N LYS A 24 -6.03 7.25 1.38
CA LYS A 24 -7.39 7.79 1.29
C LYS A 24 -8.47 6.72 1.35
N ILE A 25 -8.11 5.44 1.18
CA ILE A 25 -9.02 4.31 1.24
C ILE A 25 -9.23 3.92 2.70
N SER A 26 -10.49 3.92 3.17
CA SER A 26 -10.80 3.74 4.59
C SER A 26 -10.37 2.39 5.18
N GLN A 27 -10.29 1.35 4.36
CA GLN A 27 -9.85 0.02 4.76
C GLN A 27 -8.32 -0.13 4.81
N VAL A 28 -7.56 0.79 4.22
CA VAL A 28 -6.10 0.79 4.28
C VAL A 28 -5.68 1.37 5.62
N SER A 29 -5.16 0.53 6.51
CA SER A 29 -4.68 0.99 7.81
C SER A 29 -3.29 1.65 7.70
N GLN A 30 -2.43 1.12 6.82
CA GLN A 30 -1.06 1.59 6.64
C GLN A 30 -0.58 1.32 5.21
N ALA A 31 0.26 2.21 4.66
CA ALA A 31 0.92 2.01 3.37
C ALA A 31 2.33 2.63 3.40
N TYR A 32 3.30 1.91 2.81
CA TYR A 32 4.72 2.24 2.84
C TYR A 32 5.39 1.93 1.50
N VAL A 33 6.31 2.82 1.08
CA VAL A 33 7.29 2.51 0.04
C VAL A 33 8.31 1.53 0.63
N THR A 34 8.72 0.54 -0.16
CA THR A 34 9.67 -0.50 0.23
C THR A 34 10.92 -0.47 -0.63
N PHE A 35 12.02 -0.99 -0.08
CA PHE A 35 13.23 -1.29 -0.85
C PHE A 35 13.33 -2.81 -1.00
N GLY A 36 13.01 -3.35 -2.17
CA GLY A 36 12.94 -4.80 -2.38
C GLY A 36 12.34 -5.20 -3.74
N ALA A 37 11.73 -6.38 -3.79
CA ALA A 37 11.07 -6.92 -5.00
C ALA A 37 9.70 -6.29 -5.31
N TYR A 38 9.24 -5.40 -4.43
CA TYR A 38 8.01 -4.64 -4.54
C TYR A 38 8.32 -3.22 -4.11
N ASP A 39 7.57 -2.29 -4.66
CA ASP A 39 7.77 -0.86 -4.45
C ASP A 39 6.89 -0.33 -3.30
N VAL A 40 5.71 -0.93 -3.08
CA VAL A 40 4.78 -0.54 -2.02
C VAL A 40 4.18 -1.76 -1.31
N ILE A 41 3.99 -1.65 0.00
CA ILE A 41 3.17 -2.56 0.82
C ILE A 41 2.04 -1.80 1.51
N ALA A 42 0.83 -2.36 1.47
CA ALA A 42 -0.34 -1.84 2.18
C ALA A 42 -0.94 -2.90 3.11
N GLU A 43 -1.28 -2.49 4.33
CA GLU A 43 -2.07 -3.28 5.28
C GLU A 43 -3.55 -2.89 5.14
N ILE A 44 -4.41 -3.89 4.99
CA ILE A 44 -5.86 -3.75 4.85
C ILE A 44 -6.54 -4.41 6.04
N ASN A 45 -7.52 -3.72 6.63
CA ASN A 45 -8.40 -4.28 7.64
C ASN A 45 -9.84 -4.30 7.11
N THR A 46 -10.51 -5.43 7.25
CA THR A 46 -11.94 -5.58 6.94
C THR A 46 -12.68 -6.20 8.12
N ASP A 47 -13.98 -5.91 8.21
CA ASP A 47 -14.86 -6.55 9.19
C ASP A 47 -15.00 -8.05 8.94
#